data_AF-A0A654A0C7-F1
#
_entry.id   AF-A0A654A0C7-F1
#
_cell.length_a   1.000
_cell.length_b   1.000
_cell.length_c   1.000
_cell.angle_alpha   90.00
_cell.angle_beta   90.00
_cell.angle_gamma   90.00
#
_symmetry.space_group_name_H-M   'P 1'
#
loop_
_entity.id
_entity.type
_entity.pdbx_description
1 polymer ?
#
loop_
_entity_poly.entity_id
_entity_poly.type
_entity_poly.pdbx_seq_one_letter_code
_entity_poly.pdbx_strand_id
1 'polypeptide(L)' 'MNAIERSKCIIEAILADISRSYSQVGGGGISAIKQNSTTSFTVSISQEERVDLLTYEATIDAKGKVSVKKTGEDTKSH' A
#
# COMPACT_ATOMS: atom_id res chain seq x y z
N MET A 1 -18.48 -0.14 -10.54
CA MET A 1 -17.31 0.59 -10.00
C MET A 1 -16.31 0.78 -11.13
N ASN A 2 -15.93 2.01 -11.42
CA ASN A 2 -14.91 2.30 -12.44
C ASN A 2 -13.48 2.07 -11.87
N ALA A 3 -12.46 2.17 -12.73
CA ALA A 3 -11.08 1.91 -12.33
C ALA A 3 -10.57 2.86 -11.22
N ILE A 4 -10.98 4.13 -11.24
CA ILE A 4 -10.55 5.13 -10.24
C ILE A 4 -11.19 4.86 -8.88
N GLU A 5 -12.50 4.57 -8.86
CA GLU A 5 -13.21 4.17 -7.64
C GLU A 5 -12.63 2.88 -7.06
N ARG A 6 -12.27 1.93 -7.92
CA ARG A 6 -11.60 0.69 -7.52
C ARG A 6 -10.25 0.98 -6.86
N SER A 7 -9.42 1.82 -7.47
CA SER A 7 -8.13 2.21 -6.90
C SER A 7 -8.30 2.92 -5.56
N LYS A 8 -9.30 3.80 -5.42
CA LYS A 8 -9.63 4.44 -4.14
C LYS A 8 -9.90 3.40 -3.03
N CYS A 9 -10.81 2.45 -3.27
CA CYS A 9 -11.14 1.42 -2.28
C CYS A 9 -9.92 0.54 -1.90
N ILE A 10 -9.05 0.22 -2.87
CA ILE A 10 -7.82 -0.53 -2.61
C ILE A 10 -6.85 0.28 -1.77
N ILE A 11 -6.64 1.54 -2.12
CA ILE A 11 -5.74 2.43 -1.39
C ILE A 11 -6.22 2.60 0.06
N GLU A 12 -7.51 2.83 0.29
CA GLU A 12 -8.08 2.92 1.64
C GLU A 12 -7.84 1.64 2.45
N ALA A 13 -8.01 0.46 1.85
CA ALA A 13 -7.72 -0.81 2.51
C ALA A 13 -6.22 -1.00 2.84
N ILE A 14 -5.32 -0.57 1.95
CA ILE A 14 -3.87 -0.57 2.20
C ILE A 14 -3.53 0.38 3.36
N LEU A 15 -4.06 1.60 3.35
CA LEU A 15 -3.82 2.59 4.41
C LEU A 15 -4.31 2.09 5.76
N ALA A 16 -5.47 1.42 5.80
CA ALA A 16 -5.99 0.80 7.02
C ALA A 16 -5.08 -0.32 7.54
N ASP A 17 -4.50 -1.14 6.65
CA ASP A 17 -3.54 -2.16 7.07
C ASP A 17 -2.25 -1.53 7.60
N ILE A 18 -1.66 -0.57 6.87
CA ILE A 18 -0.44 0.15 7.29
C ILE A 18 -0.63 0.79 8.66
N SER A 19 -1.74 1.50 8.88
CA SER A 19 -2.06 2.14 10.16
C SER A 19 -2.11 1.15 11.33
N ARG A 20 -2.38 -0.13 11.07
CA ARG A 20 -2.45 -1.19 12.08
C ARG A 20 -1.14 -1.96 12.21
N SER A 21 -0.42 -2.17 11.12
CA SER A 21 0.66 -3.16 11.03
C SER A 21 2.07 -2.56 10.95
N TYR A 22 2.21 -1.30 10.51
CA TYR A 22 3.51 -0.67 10.33
C TYR A 22 3.99 -0.02 11.63
N SER A 23 5.03 -0.58 12.24
CA SER A 23 5.56 -0.14 13.54
C SER A 23 6.81 0.74 13.45
N GLN A 24 7.42 0.88 12.26
CA GLN A 24 8.64 1.66 12.06
C GLN A 24 8.31 3.14 11.90
N VAL A 25 7.79 3.75 12.96
CA VAL A 25 7.39 5.17 12.96
C VAL A 25 8.62 6.05 13.20
N GLY A 26 9.30 6.46 12.13
CA GLY A 26 10.24 7.59 12.18
C GLY A 26 9.54 8.92 11.92
N GLY A 27 10.31 9.97 11.59
CA GLY A 27 9.76 11.31 11.31
C GLY A 27 9.09 11.47 9.94
N GLY A 28 9.18 10.46 9.07
CA GLY A 28 8.61 10.51 7.72
C GLY A 28 7.18 9.97 7.62
N GLY A 29 6.71 9.76 6.39
CA GLY A 29 5.36 9.30 6.10
C GLY A 29 5.25 8.70 4.71
N ILE A 30 4.02 8.44 4.25
CA ILE A 30 3.80 7.90 2.90
C ILE A 30 4.24 8.95 1.86
N SER A 31 5.25 8.61 1.08
CA SER A 31 5.80 9.48 0.03
C SER A 31 5.26 9.13 -1.36
N ALA A 32 4.84 7.89 -1.59
CA ALA A 32 4.19 7.49 -2.84
C ALA A 32 3.30 6.26 -2.65
N ILE A 33 2.23 6.19 -3.46
CA ILE A 33 1.43 4.98 -3.65
C ILE A 33 1.37 4.73 -5.15
N LYS A 34 1.99 3.65 -5.61
CA LYS A 34 2.07 3.31 -7.04
C LYS A 34 1.30 2.05 -7.34
N GLN A 35 0.45 2.10 -8.36
CA GLN A 35 -0.16 0.91 -8.94
C GLN A 35 0.84 0.23 -9.89
N ASN A 36 1.19 -1.03 -9.62
CA ASN A 36 2.08 -1.83 -10.46
C ASN A 36 1.30 -2.64 -11.51
N SER A 37 0.09 -3.09 -11.16
CA SER A 37 -0.84 -3.82 -12.02
C SER A 37 -2.28 -3.53 -11.57
N THR A 38 -3.28 -4.13 -12.23
CA THR A 38 -4.70 -3.95 -11.87
C THR A 38 -5.01 -4.27 -10.39
N THR A 39 -4.20 -5.11 -9.74
CA THR A 39 -4.40 -5.58 -8.36
C THR A 39 -3.17 -5.40 -7.46
N SER A 40 -2.02 -5.01 -7.99
CA SER A 40 -0.78 -4.86 -7.22
C SER A 40 -0.43 -3.39 -7.00
N PHE A 41 -0.03 -3.05 -5.77
CA PHE A 41 0.37 -1.69 -5.36
C PHE A 41 1.65 -1.71 -4.55
N THR A 42 2.47 -0.67 -4.68
CA THR A 42 3.61 -0.41 -3.80
C THR A 42 3.42 0.87 -3.00
N VAL A 43 3.49 0.66 -1.69
CA VAL A 43 3.69 1.49 -0.51
C VAL A 43 5.06 2.16 -0.33
N SER A 44 5.33 3.41 -0.72
CA SER A 44 6.60 4.05 -0.32
C SER A 44 6.43 4.86 0.95
N ILE A 45 7.20 4.54 1.99
CA ILE A 45 7.21 5.25 3.27
C ILE A 45 8.61 5.81 3.51
N SER A 46 8.73 7.13 3.56
CA SER A 46 9.99 7.80 3.82
C SER A 46 10.40 7.65 5.29
N GLN A 47 11.69 7.42 5.50
CA GLN A 47 12.34 7.36 6.80
C GLN A 47 13.64 8.18 6.75
N GLU A 48 14.29 8.38 7.90
CA GLU A 48 15.63 8.94 7.90
C GLU A 48 16.57 8.00 7.11
N GLU A 49 17.21 8.54 6.08
CA GLU A 49 18.21 7.89 5.22
C GLU A 49 17.72 6.74 4.32
N ARG A 50 16.43 6.41 4.35
CA ARG A 50 15.86 5.32 3.54
C ARG A 50 14.39 5.52 3.18
N VAL A 51 13.92 4.68 2.27
CA VAL A 51 12.51 4.53 1.90
C VAL A 51 12.12 3.05 2.05
N ASP A 52 11.16 2.78 2.92
CA ASP A 52 10.58 1.45 3.04
C ASP A 52 9.53 1.25 1.93
N LEU A 53 9.52 0.07 1.34
CA LEU A 53 8.65 -0.30 0.23
C LEU A 53 7.77 -1.48 0.63
N LEU A 54 6.46 -1.26 0.70
CA LEU A 54 5.49 -2.29 1.06
C LEU A 54 4.69 -2.67 -0.19
N THR A 55 4.80 -3.91 -0.67
CA THR A 55 4.00 -4.38 -1.81
C THR A 55 2.75 -5.09 -1.32
N TYR A 56 1.61 -4.73 -1.91
CA TYR A 56 0.29 -5.27 -1.61
C TYR A 56 -0.34 -5.88 -2.84
N GLU A 57 -1.07 -6.97 -2.63
CA GLU A 57 -1.97 -7.55 -3.61
C GLU A 57 -3.43 -7.38 -3.13
N ALA A 58 -4.29 -6.91 -4.03
CA ALA A 58 -5.70 -6.68 -3.77
C ALA A 58 -6.57 -7.76 -4.40
N THR A 59 -7.56 -8.21 -3.65
CA THR A 59 -8.63 -9.10 -4.13
C THR A 59 -9.96 -8.39 -3.99
N ILE A 60 -10.86 -8.63 -4.94
CA ILE A 60 -12.22 -8.10 -4.92
C ILE A 60 -13.16 -9.28 -5.06
N ASP A 61 -14.02 -9.48 -4.08
CA ASP A 61 -15.00 -10.56 -4.13
C ASP A 61 -16.19 -10.21 -5.05
N ALA A 62 -17.07 -11.19 -5.27
CA ALA A 62 -18.27 -11.02 -6.10
C ALA A 62 -19.25 -9.95 -5.57
N LYS A 63 -19.11 -9.52 -4.31
CA LYS A 63 -19.92 -8.47 -3.67
C LYS A 63 -19.22 -7.10 -3.73
N GLY A 64 -18.05 -7.01 -4.37
CA GLY A 64 -17.27 -5.78 -4.48
C GLY A 64 -16.46 -5.45 -3.23
N LYS A 65 -16.36 -6.36 -2.25
CA LYS A 65 -15.54 -6.14 -1.06
C LYS A 65 -14.08 -6.26 -1.42
N VAL A 66 -13.32 -5.20 -1.13
CA VAL A 66 -11.87 -5.16 -1.32
C VAL A 66 -11.18 -5.76 -0.09
N SER A 67 -10.21 -6.63 -0.32
CA SER A 67 -9.28 -7.13 0.70
C SER A 67 -7.86 -7.02 0.18
N VAL A 68 -6.91 -6.66 1.04
CA VAL A 68 -5.50 -6.48 0.67
C VAL A 68 -4.62 -7.40 1.51
N LYS A 69 -3.53 -7.85 0.93
CA LYS A 69 -2.51 -8.65 1.59
C LYS A 69 -1.14 -8.07 1.27
N LYS A 70 -0.34 -7.78 2.30
CA LYS A 70 1.09 -7.47 2.10
C LYS A 70 1.79 -8.72 1.56
N THR A 71 2.43 -8.60 0.42
CA THR A 71 3.12 -9.70 -0.28
C THR A 71 4.63 -9.54 -0.30
N GLY A 72 5.14 -8.33 -0.06
CA GLY A 72 6.57 -8.07 -0.01
C GLY A 72 6.90 -6.82 0.79
N GLU A 73 8.13 -6.78 1.28
CA GLU A 73 8.73 -5.65 1.99
C GLU A 73 10.17 -5.52 1.51
N ASP A 74 10.59 -4.30 1.22
CA ASP A 74 11.94 -3.98 0.77
C ASP A 74 12.34 -2.58 1.29
N THR A 75 13.60 -2.23 1.17
CA THR A 75 14.15 -0.97 1.66
C THR A 75 15.14 -0.41 0.66
N LYS A 76 15.02 0.88 0.35
CA LYS A 76 15.97 1.62 -0.48
C LYS A 76 16.64 2.71 0.31
N SER A 77 17.96 2.67 0.42
CA SER A 77 18.75 3.80 0.92
C SER A 77 18.77 4.94 -0.11
N HIS A 78 18.97 6.17 0.37
CA HIS A 78 19.18 7.34 -0.48
C HIS A 78 20.54 7.33 -1.20
#